data_AF-A0A9D5UY05-F1
#
_entry.id   AF-A0A9D5UY05-F1
#
_cell.length_a   1.000
_cell.length_b   1.000
_cell.length_c   1.000
_cell.angle_alpha   90.00
_cell.angle_beta   90.00
_cell.angle_gamma   90.00
#
_symmetry.space_group_name_H-M   'P 1'
#
loop_
_entity.id
_entity.type
_entity.pdbx_description
1 polymer ?
#
loop_
_entity_poly.entity_id
_entity_poly.type
_entity_poly.pdbx_seq_one_letter_code
_entity_poly.pdbx_strand_id
1 'polypeptide(L)' 'MARLREFPLERQEAETAITLRSRSSIRLGDALIAATALTHGVPLMTRNTADFQNIDGLTLINPFEGE' A
#
# COMPACT_ATOMS: atom_id res chain seq x y z
N MET A 1 23.78 3.36 -9.39
CA MET A 1 22.34 3.07 -9.52
C MET A 1 21.83 2.55 -8.19
N ALA A 2 20.70 3.05 -7.70
CA ALA A 2 20.07 2.49 -6.50
C ALA A 2 19.53 1.09 -6.82
N ARG A 3 19.67 0.14 -5.89
CA ARG A 3 19.07 -1.18 -5.99
C ARG A 3 17.67 -1.11 -5.39
N LEU A 4 16.66 -1.48 -6.16
CA LEU A 4 15.30 -1.67 -5.66
C LEU A 4 15.11 -3.10 -5.18
N ARG A 5 14.33 -3.27 -4.12
CA ARG A 5 13.85 -4.57 -3.66
C ARG A 5 12.46 -4.79 -4.24
N GLU A 6 12.26 -5.92 -4.91
CA GLU A 6 10.96 -6.35 -5.38
C GLU A 6 10.30 -7.24 -4.33
N PHE A 7 9.01 -7.02 -4.08
CA PHE A 7 8.18 -7.87 -3.23
C PHE A 7 7.26 -8.70 -4.15
N PRO A 8 7.32 -10.04 -4.10
CA PRO A 8 6.41 -10.87 -4.87
C PRO A 8 4.98 -10.76 -4.31
N LEU A 9 3.99 -10.97 -5.17
CA LEU A 9 2.60 -11.10 -4.74
C LEU A 9 2.32 -12.56 -4.40
N GLU A 10 2.37 -12.90 -3.11
CA GLU A 10 2.06 -14.23 -2.62
C GLU A 10 0.70 -14.25 -1.92
N ARG A 11 0.39 -15.39 -1.28
CA ARG A 11 -0.92 -15.60 -0.64
C ARG A 11 -1.20 -14.56 0.44
N GLN A 12 -0.21 -14.17 1.23
CA GLN A 12 -0.40 -13.28 2.37
C GLN A 12 -0.80 -11.87 1.93
N GLU A 13 -0.14 -11.33 0.90
CA GLU A 13 -0.46 -10.03 0.31
C GLU A 13 -1.83 -10.08 -0.37
N ALA A 14 -2.13 -11.17 -1.08
CA ALA A 14 -3.43 -11.36 -1.73
C ALA A 14 -4.59 -11.43 -0.72
N GLU A 15 -4.45 -12.17 0.38
CA GLU A 15 -5.44 -12.26 1.46
C GLU A 15 -5.64 -10.92 2.17
N THR A 16 -4.55 -10.18 2.39
CA THR A 16 -4.60 -8.83 2.95
C THR A 16 -5.33 -7.88 1.99
N ALA A 17 -5.06 -7.94 0.69
CA ALA A 17 -5.74 -7.13 -0.32
C ALA A 17 -7.25 -7.47 -0.42
N ILE A 18 -7.61 -8.75 -0.33
CA ILE A 18 -9.01 -9.19 -0.26
C ILE A 18 -9.69 -8.57 0.97
N THR A 19 -9.04 -8.62 2.13
CA THR A 19 -9.57 -8.05 3.37
C THR A 19 -9.81 -6.55 3.23
N LEU A 20 -8.83 -5.80 2.70
CA LEU A 20 -8.95 -4.35 2.46
C LEU A 20 -10.13 -4.02 1.54
N ARG A 21 -10.27 -4.75 0.42
CA ARG A 21 -11.35 -4.55 -0.55
C ARG A 21 -12.72 -4.96 -0.03
N SER A 22 -12.79 -5.94 0.87
CA SER A 22 -14.07 -6.34 1.47
C SER A 22 -14.62 -5.27 2.42
N ARG A 23 -13.76 -4.39 2.95
CA ARG A 23 -14.09 -3.37 3.96
C ARG A 23 -14.11 -1.94 3.41
N SER A 24 -13.67 -1.73 2.17
CA SER A 24 -13.56 -0.41 1.55
C SER A 24 -13.72 -0.46 0.03
N SER A 25 -14.05 0.67 -0.59
CA SER A 25 -14.20 0.80 -2.05
C SER A 25 -12.88 0.99 -2.81
N ILE A 26 -11.76 0.60 -2.21
CA ILE A 26 -10.43 0.75 -2.81
C ILE A 26 -10.28 -0.06 -4.10
N ARG A 27 -9.59 0.50 -5.09
CA ARG A 27 -9.32 -0.16 -6.37
C ARG A 27 -8.39 -1.35 -6.17
N LEU A 28 -8.47 -2.35 -7.05
CA LEU A 28 -7.68 -3.57 -6.90
C LEU A 28 -6.16 -3.31 -6.86
N GLY A 29 -5.65 -2.46 -7.75
CA GLY A 29 -4.22 -2.12 -7.76
C GLY A 29 -3.75 -1.48 -6.46
N ASP A 30 -4.48 -0.46 -5.99
CA ASP A 30 -4.19 0.23 -4.74
C ASP A 30 -4.27 -0.72 -3.53
N ALA A 31 -5.25 -1.63 -3.52
CA ALA A 31 -5.37 -2.65 -2.48
C ALA A 31 -4.15 -3.58 -2.41
N LEU A 32 -3.62 -4.01 -3.57
CA LEU A 32 -2.44 -4.88 -3.63
C LEU A 32 -1.18 -4.13 -3.15
N ILE A 33 -1.04 -2.87 -3.52
CA ILE A 33 0.07 -2.01 -3.09
C ILE A 33 0.01 -1.79 -1.57
N ALA A 34 -1.15 -1.39 -1.04
CA ALA A 34 -1.37 -1.19 0.38
C ALA A 34 -1.17 -2.48 1.19
N ALA A 35 -1.70 -3.60 0.70
CA ALA A 35 -1.54 -4.91 1.31
C ALA A 35 -0.06 -5.31 1.38
N THR A 36 0.70 -5.13 0.30
CA THR A 36 2.14 -5.41 0.29
C THR A 36 2.87 -4.56 1.33
N ALA A 37 2.57 -3.26 1.39
CA ALA A 37 3.17 -2.37 2.39
C ALA A 37 2.85 -2.79 3.83
N LEU A 38 1.59 -3.13 4.11
CA LEU A 38 1.14 -3.62 5.43
C LEU A 38 1.78 -4.96 5.80
N THR A 39 1.79 -5.93 4.88
CA THR A 39 2.33 -7.27 5.11
C THR A 39 3.83 -7.22 5.44
N HIS A 40 4.58 -6.35 4.77
CA HIS A 40 6.03 -6.22 4.97
C HIS A 40 6.41 -5.14 5.98
N GLY A 41 5.44 -4.43 6.56
CA GLY A 41 5.67 -3.38 7.56
C GLY A 41 6.49 -2.20 7.02
N VAL A 42 6.34 -1.86 5.73
CA VAL A 42 7.06 -0.77 5.08
C VAL A 42 6.11 0.41 4.79
N PRO A 43 6.62 1.65 4.78
CA PRO A 43 5.80 2.80 4.41
C PRO A 43 5.46 2.76 2.90
N LEU A 44 4.26 3.22 2.56
CA LEU A 44 3.86 3.46 1.18
C LEU A 44 4.21 4.91 0.79
N MET A 45 5.21 5.05 -0.07
CA MET A 45 5.53 6.34 -0.67
C MET A 45 4.61 6.59 -1.88
N THR A 46 3.78 7.63 -1.83
CA THR A 46 2.88 7.95 -2.93
C THR A 46 2.46 9.42 -2.96
N ARG A 47 2.10 9.92 -4.16
CA ARG A 47 1.52 11.26 -4.34
C ARG A 47 0.01 11.28 -4.06
N ASN A 48 -0.72 10.19 -4.32
CA ASN A 48 -2.19 10.11 -4.14
C ASN A 48 -2.58 9.61 -2.74
N THR A 49 -2.07 10.25 -1.69
CA THR A 49 -2.30 9.83 -0.29
C THR A 49 -3.78 9.71 0.08
N ALA A 50 -4.66 10.52 -0.53
CA ALA A 50 -6.10 10.49 -0.30
C ALA A 50 -6.74 9.11 -0.54
N ASP A 51 -6.20 8.33 -1.48
CA ASP A 51 -6.72 6.99 -1.80
C ASP A 51 -6.37 5.95 -0.72
N PHE A 52 -5.39 6.25 0.14
CA PHE A 52 -4.84 5.33 1.14
C PHE A 52 -5.03 5.78 2.59
N GLN A 53 -5.46 7.02 2.82
CA GLN A 53 -5.51 7.65 4.15
C GLN A 53 -6.41 6.92 5.16
N ASN A 54 -7.39 6.16 4.69
CA ASN A 54 -8.35 5.44 5.54
C ASN A 54 -7.95 3.98 5.81
N ILE A 55 -6.73 3.59 5.47
CA ILE A 55 -6.22 2.23 5.68
C ILE A 55 -5.48 2.19 7.03
N ASP A 56 -6.10 1.54 8.01
CA ASP A 56 -5.52 1.38 9.34
C ASP A 56 -4.15 0.70 9.29
N GLY A 57 -3.17 1.27 10.01
CA GLY A 57 -1.82 0.74 10.11
C GLY A 57 -0.90 1.03 8.92
N LEU A 58 -1.41 1.63 7.84
CA LEU A 58 -0.59 1.99 6.69
C LEU A 58 0.11 3.34 6.92
N THR A 59 1.44 3.33 6.92
CA THR A 59 2.23 4.56 6.98
C THR A 59 2.39 5.14 5.59
N LEU A 60 1.99 6.41 5.39
CA LEU A 60 2.10 7.11 4.12
C LEU A 60 3.24 8.12 4.13
N ILE A 61 3.97 8.19 3.03
CA ILE A 61 4.98 9.22 2.77
C ILE A 61 4.63 9.89 1.44
N ASN A 62 4.30 11.19 1.47
CA ASN A 62 4.18 11.95 0.24
C ASN A 62 5.51 12.67 -0.04
N PRO A 63 6.28 12.26 -1.06
CA PRO A 63 7.59 12.86 -1.33
C PRO A 63 7.49 14.29 -1.90
N PHE A 64 6.28 14.78 -2.19
CA PHE A 64 6.00 16.12 -2.69
C PHE A 64 5.33 17.01 -1.63
N GLU A 65 5.23 16.55 -0.38
CA GLU A 65 4.66 17.35 0.70
C GLU A 65 5.60 18.52 1.05
N GLY A 66 5.12 19.75 0.87
CA GLY A 66 5.90 20.97 1.12
C GLY A 66 6.60 21.58 -0.10
N GLU A 67 6.44 21.01 -1.30
CA GLU A 67 6.81 21.65 -2.57
C GLU A 67 5.77 22.68 -3.07
#